data_AF-J3MEW4-F1
#
_entry.id   AF-J3MEW4-F1
#
_cell.length_a   1.000
_cell.length_b   1.000
_cell.length_c   1.000
_cell.angle_alpha   90.00
_cell.angle_beta   90.00
_cell.angle_gamma   90.00
#
_symmetry.space_group_name_H-M   'P 1'
#
loop_
_entity.id
_entity.type
_entity.pdbx_description
1 polymer ?
#
loop_
_entity_poly.entity_id
_entity_poly.type
_entity_poly.pdbx_seq_one_letter_code
_entity_poly.pdbx_strand_id
1 'polypeptide(L)'
;MATTTSRAVALVLLSCAVVFISSCCGVGAAKAPKRAKLFKDNDFLSCLASGIPARLLYTRASPAYGEVLNSTIRNLRYLSSMAGKPLYIVTPTGEEQIQAAVVCGRRHNVRIRVRSGGHDY
;
A
#
# COMPACT_ATOMS: atom_id res chain seq x y z
N MET A 1 28.18 -36.90 -50.26
CA MET A 1 27.95 -35.89 -49.20
C MET A 1 26.67 -36.29 -48.48
N ALA A 2 26.81 -36.98 -47.35
CA ALA A 2 25.68 -37.61 -46.64
C ALA A 2 24.95 -36.59 -45.77
N THR A 3 23.64 -36.60 -45.89
CA THR A 3 22.66 -35.82 -45.11
C THR A 3 22.48 -36.46 -43.74
N THR A 4 23.04 -35.85 -42.70
CA THR A 4 22.89 -36.27 -41.29
C THR A 4 22.06 -35.24 -40.51
N THR A 5 20.76 -35.15 -40.77
CA THR A 5 19.79 -34.47 -39.88
C THR A 5 19.08 -35.54 -39.04
N SER A 6 19.87 -36.22 -38.21
CA SER A 6 19.44 -37.42 -37.49
C SER A 6 19.14 -37.09 -36.03
N ARG A 7 17.89 -37.35 -35.63
CA ARG A 7 17.40 -37.63 -34.27
C ARG A 7 17.38 -36.47 -33.25
N ALA A 8 18.34 -35.56 -33.26
CA ALA A 8 18.39 -34.48 -32.26
C ALA A 8 17.26 -33.45 -32.44
N VAL A 9 16.93 -33.07 -33.68
CA VAL A 9 15.85 -32.09 -33.96
C VAL A 9 14.47 -32.68 -33.68
N ALA A 10 14.28 -33.98 -33.97
CA ALA A 10 13.03 -34.68 -33.66
C ALA A 10 12.79 -34.81 -32.14
N LEU A 11 13.87 -35.00 -31.35
CA LEU A 11 13.78 -35.05 -29.89
C LEU A 11 13.52 -33.67 -29.26
N VAL A 12 14.06 -32.58 -29.83
CA VAL A 12 13.81 -31.20 -29.36
C VAL A 12 12.38 -30.75 -29.68
N LEU A 13 11.81 -31.18 -30.80
CA LEU A 13 10.40 -30.88 -31.14
C LEU A 13 9.41 -31.74 -30.33
N LEU A 14 9.77 -32.98 -29.98
CA LEU A 14 8.94 -33.81 -29.10
C LEU A 14 8.93 -33.30 -27.65
N SER A 15 10.01 -32.70 -27.14
CA SER A 15 10.03 -32.15 -25.77
C SER A 15 9.25 -30.83 -25.62
N CYS A 16 9.14 -30.03 -26.70
CA CYS A 16 8.32 -28.83 -26.68
C CYS A 16 6.81 -29.12 -26.60
N ALA A 17 6.32 -30.23 -27.17
CA ALA A 17 4.88 -30.53 -27.19
C ALA A 17 4.32 -31.05 -25.84
N VAL A 18 5.16 -31.68 -24.99
CA VAL A 18 4.69 -32.29 -23.73
C VAL A 18 4.62 -31.31 -22.56
N VAL A 19 5.29 -30.15 -22.64
CA VAL A 19 5.28 -29.14 -21.57
C VAL A 19 4.03 -28.25 -21.58
N PHE A 20 3.28 -28.21 -22.69
CA PHE A 20 2.09 -27.34 -22.82
C PHE A 20 0.75 -28.00 -22.47
N ILE A 21 0.69 -29.33 -22.23
CA ILE A 21 -0.59 -30.06 -22.05
C ILE A 21 -0.82 -30.52 -20.59
N SER A 22 0.19 -30.48 -19.72
CA SER A 22 0.02 -30.88 -18.31
C SER A 22 -0.37 -29.71 -17.41
N SER A 23 -1.68 -29.62 -17.18
CA SER A 23 -2.30 -29.04 -15.98
C SER A 23 -2.72 -27.58 -16.07
N CYS A 24 -3.64 -27.37 -17.01
CA CYS A 24 -4.81 -26.50 -16.85
C CYS A 24 -5.64 -26.94 -15.62
N CYS A 25 -5.28 -26.50 -14.42
CA CYS A 25 -6.22 -26.16 -13.32
C CYS A 25 -5.45 -25.66 -12.10
N GLY A 26 -4.71 -24.57 -12.32
CA GLY A 26 -4.21 -23.71 -11.25
C GLY A 26 -4.71 -22.29 -11.45
N VAL A 27 -5.99 -22.11 -11.84
CA VAL A 27 -6.67 -20.83 -11.63
C VAL A 27 -6.80 -20.68 -10.12
N GLY A 28 -5.71 -20.27 -9.47
CA GLY A 28 -5.79 -19.65 -8.17
C GLY A 28 -6.78 -18.51 -8.37
N ALA A 29 -7.96 -18.64 -7.75
CA ALA A 29 -8.93 -17.57 -7.74
C ALA A 29 -8.17 -16.34 -7.25
N ALA A 30 -7.85 -15.42 -8.17
CA ALA A 30 -7.42 -14.10 -7.80
C ALA A 30 -8.55 -13.61 -6.91
N LYS A 31 -8.32 -13.59 -5.58
CA LYS A 31 -9.25 -12.95 -4.66
C LYS A 31 -9.37 -11.56 -5.23
N ALA A 32 -10.52 -11.28 -5.84
CA ALA A 32 -10.86 -9.95 -6.30
C ALA A 32 -10.43 -9.00 -5.18
N PRO A 33 -9.69 -7.92 -5.48
CA PRO A 33 -9.33 -6.96 -4.45
C PRO A 33 -10.65 -6.66 -3.72
N LYS A 34 -10.71 -6.99 -2.41
CA LYS A 34 -11.93 -6.80 -1.63
C LYS A 34 -12.37 -5.39 -1.94
N ARG A 35 -13.52 -5.28 -2.62
CA ARG A 35 -14.11 -4.05 -3.13
C ARG A 35 -13.77 -2.95 -2.13
N ALA A 36 -13.05 -1.93 -2.58
CA ALA A 36 -12.72 -0.77 -1.76
C ALA A 36 -13.99 -0.42 -0.98
N LYS A 37 -13.91 -0.50 0.35
CA LYS A 37 -15.04 -0.24 1.23
C LYS A 37 -15.57 1.13 0.84
N LEU A 38 -16.74 1.15 0.20
CA LEU A 38 -17.40 2.36 -0.29
C LEU A 38 -17.43 3.33 0.89
N PHE A 39 -16.76 4.46 0.73
CA PHE A 39 -16.60 5.47 1.77
C PHE A 39 -17.99 5.83 2.28
N LYS A 40 -18.27 5.48 3.54
CA LYS A 40 -19.47 5.95 4.21
C LYS A 40 -19.20 7.43 4.50
N ASP A 41 -20.13 8.31 4.16
CA ASP A 41 -19.99 9.77 4.34
C ASP A 41 -19.77 10.21 5.80
N ASN A 42 -19.78 9.25 6.74
CA ASN A 42 -19.53 9.42 8.16
C ASN A 42 -18.25 8.70 8.64
N ASP A 43 -17.32 8.36 7.74
CA ASP A 43 -16.02 7.79 8.12
C ASP A 43 -14.98 8.88 8.37
N PHE A 44 -14.00 8.60 9.22
CA PHE A 44 -12.95 9.55 9.60
C PHE A 44 -12.20 10.12 8.40
N LEU A 45 -11.90 9.29 7.40
CA LEU A 45 -11.20 9.74 6.19
C LEU A 45 -12.07 10.68 5.33
N SER A 46 -13.40 10.47 5.28
CA SER A 46 -14.31 11.37 4.58
C SER A 46 -14.34 12.74 5.26
N CYS A 47 -14.40 12.77 6.61
CA CYS A 47 -14.29 14.01 7.38
C CYS A 47 -12.95 14.73 7.14
N LEU A 48 -11.83 14.01 7.10
CA LEU A 48 -10.54 14.64 6.78
C LEU A 48 -10.55 15.21 5.36
N ALA A 49 -11.07 14.47 4.39
CA ALA A 49 -11.11 14.88 2.98
C ALA A 49 -11.99 16.12 2.73
N SER A 50 -12.96 16.43 3.62
CA SER A 50 -13.78 17.64 3.48
C SER A 50 -13.03 18.93 3.85
N GLY A 51 -11.98 18.85 4.68
CA GLY A 51 -11.25 20.03 5.16
C GLY A 51 -9.76 20.04 4.81
N ILE A 52 -9.23 18.96 4.24
CA ILE A 52 -7.80 18.79 3.98
C ILE A 52 -7.59 18.28 2.55
N PRO A 53 -6.79 18.97 1.72
CA PRO A 53 -6.45 18.51 0.38
C PRO A 53 -5.83 17.11 0.38
N ALA A 54 -6.24 16.24 -0.55
CA ALA A 54 -5.77 14.86 -0.63
C ALA A 54 -4.24 14.72 -0.71
N ARG A 55 -3.54 15.69 -1.30
CA ARG A 55 -2.07 15.72 -1.37
C ARG A 55 -1.37 15.81 0.00
N LEU A 56 -2.09 16.22 1.04
CA LEU A 56 -1.60 16.34 2.41
C LEU A 56 -2.08 15.18 3.30
N LEU A 57 -2.80 14.21 2.73
CA LEU A 57 -3.37 13.05 3.42
C LEU A 57 -2.73 11.76 2.91
N TYR A 58 -2.07 11.03 3.80
CA TYR A 58 -1.42 9.77 3.49
C TYR A 58 -2.09 8.63 4.26
N THR A 59 -2.64 7.68 3.54
CA THR A 59 -3.14 6.41 4.09
C THR A 59 -2.01 5.37 4.04
N ARG A 60 -2.15 4.25 4.74
CA ARG A 60 -1.20 3.12 4.60
C ARG A 60 -1.08 2.57 3.17
N ALA A 61 -2.03 2.86 2.29
CA ALA A 61 -1.99 2.48 0.88
C ALA A 61 -1.34 3.54 -0.03
N SER A 62 -1.08 4.75 0.48
CA SER A 62 -0.43 5.82 -0.28
C SER A 62 1.04 5.44 -0.53
N PRO A 63 1.56 5.53 -1.77
CA PRO A 63 2.95 5.16 -2.08
C PRO A 63 3.98 5.91 -1.22
N ALA A 64 3.72 7.19 -0.96
CA ALA A 64 4.60 8.05 -0.15
C ALA A 64 4.45 7.86 1.38
N TYR A 65 3.54 7.01 1.86
CA TYR A 65 3.28 6.89 3.30
C TYR A 65 4.52 6.49 4.10
N GLY A 66 5.30 5.54 3.59
CA GLY A 66 6.53 5.07 4.26
C GLY A 66 7.60 6.16 4.33
N GLU A 67 7.78 6.89 3.24
CA GLU A 67 8.73 8.00 3.15
C GLU A 67 8.37 9.14 4.12
N VAL A 68 7.11 9.58 4.10
CA VAL A 68 6.60 10.64 4.98
C VAL A 68 6.65 10.21 6.46
N LEU A 69 6.34 8.95 6.76
CA LEU A 69 6.44 8.43 8.11
C LEU A 69 7.89 8.45 8.62
N ASN A 70 8.83 8.00 7.79
CA ASN A 70 10.22 7.78 8.21
C ASN A 70 11.09 9.04 8.16
N SER A 71 10.70 10.08 7.42
CA SER A 71 11.51 11.30 7.17
C SER A 71 12.06 12.00 8.42
N THR A 72 11.35 11.91 9.55
CA THR A 72 11.70 12.58 10.82
C THR A 72 11.81 11.61 11.99
N ILE A 73 11.82 10.29 11.75
CA ILE A 73 12.09 9.32 12.82
C ILE A 73 13.57 9.36 13.15
N ARG A 74 13.91 9.74 14.39
CA ARG A 74 15.31 9.86 14.84
C ARG A 74 15.81 8.65 15.61
N ASN A 75 14.92 7.98 16.34
CA ASN A 75 15.26 6.79 17.10
C ASN A 75 14.95 5.53 16.26
N LEU A 76 16.02 4.81 15.88
CA LEU A 76 15.96 3.65 14.98
C LEU A 76 15.09 2.51 15.52
N ARG A 77 14.85 2.45 16.84
CA ARG A 77 13.93 1.49 17.48
C ARG A 77 12.50 1.58 16.89
N TYR A 78 12.10 2.73 16.36
CA TYR A 78 10.77 2.96 15.80
C TYR A 78 10.63 2.61 14.31
N LEU A 79 11.72 2.25 13.61
CA LEU A 79 11.67 1.95 12.17
C LEU A 79 11.14 0.53 11.85
N SER A 80 11.44 -0.44 12.70
CA SER A 80 11.23 -1.87 12.43
C SER A 80 9.80 -2.35 12.70
N SER A 81 9.06 -1.68 13.58
CA SER A 81 7.74 -2.17 14.03
C SER A 81 6.60 -1.69 13.13
N MET A 82 5.85 -2.63 12.55
CA MET A 82 4.52 -2.36 11.98
C MET A 82 3.46 -2.14 13.07
N ALA A 83 3.69 -2.67 14.28
CA ALA A 83 2.83 -2.41 15.42
C ALA A 83 3.00 -0.95 15.85
N GLY A 84 1.89 -0.22 15.92
CA GLY A 84 1.86 1.18 16.34
C GLY A 84 2.01 2.22 15.23
N LYS A 85 2.10 1.83 13.95
CA LYS A 85 2.09 2.80 12.83
C LYS A 85 0.72 3.51 12.74
N PRO A 86 0.70 4.81 12.44
CA PRO A 86 -0.55 5.58 12.41
C PRO A 86 -1.47 5.14 11.26
N LEU A 87 -2.79 5.22 11.47
CA LEU A 87 -3.75 4.87 10.41
C LEU A 87 -3.64 5.82 9.20
N TYR A 88 -3.39 7.10 9.49
CA TYR A 88 -3.28 8.20 8.55
C TYR A 88 -2.16 9.14 8.99
N ILE A 89 -1.51 9.79 8.04
CA ILE A 89 -0.60 10.91 8.29
C ILE A 89 -1.17 12.13 7.60
N VAL A 90 -1.22 13.24 8.33
CA VAL A 90 -1.66 14.54 7.83
C VAL A 90 -0.47 15.49 7.91
N THR A 91 -0.13 16.13 6.79
CA THR A 91 0.93 17.14 6.72
C THR A 91 0.31 18.52 6.46
N PRO A 92 -0.32 19.15 7.47
CA PRO A 92 -1.03 20.40 7.28
C PRO A 92 -0.05 21.53 6.92
N THR A 93 -0.49 22.48 6.09
CA THR A 93 0.30 23.66 5.68
C THR A 93 -0.23 24.97 6.28
N GLY A 94 -1.29 24.90 7.08
CA GLY A 94 -1.96 26.04 7.70
C GLY A 94 -2.86 25.60 8.84
N GLU A 95 -3.34 26.57 9.62
CA GLU A 95 -4.09 26.34 10.85
C GLU A 95 -5.44 25.68 10.61
N GLU A 96 -6.12 26.03 9.51
CA GLU A 96 -7.41 25.47 9.14
C GLU A 96 -7.36 23.95 8.99
N GLN A 97 -6.27 23.42 8.38
CA GLN A 97 -6.13 21.97 8.22
C GLN A 97 -5.83 21.27 9.55
N ILE A 98 -5.13 21.95 10.47
CA ILE A 98 -4.92 21.44 11.84
C ILE A 98 -6.26 21.36 12.57
N GLN A 99 -7.06 22.42 12.52
CA GLN A 99 -8.38 22.47 13.14
C GLN A 99 -9.30 21.37 12.57
N ALA A 100 -9.33 21.21 11.25
CA ALA A 100 -10.10 20.15 10.60
C ALA A 100 -9.69 18.75 11.09
N ALA A 101 -8.38 18.48 11.17
CA ALA A 101 -7.88 17.19 11.67
C ALA A 101 -8.32 16.93 13.12
N VAL A 102 -8.23 17.94 14.01
CA VAL A 102 -8.64 17.84 15.42
C VAL A 102 -10.14 17.61 15.55
N VAL A 103 -10.96 18.36 14.80
CA VAL A 103 -12.42 18.21 14.81
C VAL A 103 -12.81 16.81 14.34
N CYS A 104 -12.24 16.32 13.24
CA CYS A 104 -12.50 14.96 12.76
C CYS A 104 -12.01 13.89 13.75
N GLY A 105 -10.85 14.09 14.37
CA GLY A 105 -10.32 13.16 15.37
C GLY A 105 -11.28 13.01 16.55
N ARG A 106 -11.81 14.13 17.06
CA ARG A 106 -12.82 14.12 18.13
C ARG A 106 -14.12 13.46 17.69
N ARG A 107 -14.68 13.84 16.52
CA ARG A 107 -15.96 13.30 16.03
C ARG A 107 -15.94 11.77 15.84
N HIS A 108 -14.82 11.24 15.38
CA HIS A 108 -14.68 9.81 15.07
C HIS A 108 -13.89 9.02 16.12
N ASN A 109 -13.62 9.61 17.29
CA ASN A 109 -12.84 8.98 18.38
C ASN A 109 -11.46 8.46 17.93
N VAL A 110 -10.80 9.17 17.01
CA VAL A 110 -9.46 8.85 16.54
C VAL A 110 -8.45 9.71 17.29
N ARG A 111 -7.51 9.05 17.98
CA ARG A 111 -6.42 9.73 18.70
C ARG A 111 -5.42 10.32 17.72
N ILE A 112 -4.99 11.54 17.99
CA ILE A 112 -3.99 12.27 17.21
C ILE A 112 -2.68 12.31 17.99
N ARG A 113 -1.56 12.08 17.31
CA ARG A 113 -0.20 12.35 17.82
C ARG A 113 0.43 13.40 16.94
N VAL A 114 0.85 14.51 17.54
CA VAL A 114 1.50 15.61 16.82
C VAL A 114 2.98 15.33 16.73
N ARG A 115 3.57 15.55 15.56
CA ARG A 115 5.00 15.41 15.33
C ARG A 115 5.52 16.63 14.59
N SER A 116 6.43 17.36 15.24
CA SER A 116 7.24 18.40 14.60
C SER A 116 8.56 17.76 14.13
N GLY A 117 9.69 18.00 14.80
CA GLY A 117 11.00 17.44 14.40
C GLY A 117 11.23 15.94 14.65
N GLY A 118 10.36 15.26 15.41
CA GLY A 118 10.41 13.80 15.59
C GLY A 118 11.55 13.26 16.49
N HIS A 119 11.99 14.04 17.46
CA HIS A 119 13.03 13.67 18.45
C HIS A 119 12.47 13.08 19.75
N ASP A 120 11.26 12.52 19.72
CA ASP A 120 10.66 11.82 20.85
C ASP A 120 11.43 10.50 21.12
N TYR A 121 11.74 10.22 22.39
CA TYR A 121 12.64 9.11 22.80
C TYR A 121 11.91 7.86 23.28
#